data_AF-A0AAW4Y920-F1
#
_entry.id   AF-A0AAW4Y920-F1
#
_cell.length_a   1.000
_cell.length_b   1.000
_cell.length_c   1.000
_cell.angle_alpha   90.00
_cell.angle_beta   90.00
_cell.angle_gamma   90.00
#
_symmetry.space_group_name_H-M   'P 1'
#
loop_
_entity.id
_entity.type
_entity.pdbx_description
1 polymer ?
#
loop_
_entity_poly.entity_id
_entity_poly.type
_entity_poly.pdbx_seq_one_letter_code
_entity_poly.pdbx_strand_id
1 'polypeptide(L)'
;MKLKLSNVFRDFKKDVESNFKEIDKILTDLLDIKNKTSNKYLDSLINTLFAKRYDQLQKEIRAIVLPEMSPLAITEDYEKSLSDLKGERHTSLKSRLDADLKQIKSESLKTSNDDRFVVTENGTIFADFVKKSKTIKSIKKIGIIGDSVAKGSRASKNFGKYLSEKLGATVQNEAVSGATMSTVKTNSIYEQASKIRNMDLVIIQGTDDDWLYNGSSGVTIGTNKTNEKTFYGAFYKTVELIKSNNPKAKILVMTATRQLPVNGTTIRRKDTDKNGLGLDLEAYVKAQVLACSELNVPVFDAYHTDLLDPYNPAFRVKNMVDGLHPNELGHEVIMHELLKNYYYFYG
;
A
#
# COMPACT_ATOMS: atom_id res chain seq x y z
N MET A 1 4.51 -33.36 22.75
CA MET A 1 3.10 -32.96 22.98
C MET A 1 2.39 -34.10 23.70
N LYS A 2 1.97 -33.95 24.98
CA LYS A 2 1.25 -35.02 25.71
C LYS A 2 -0.19 -35.08 25.17
N LEU A 3 -0.49 -36.05 24.32
CA LEU A 3 -1.84 -36.27 23.81
C LEU A 3 -2.77 -36.77 24.93
N LYS A 4 -3.95 -36.15 25.06
CA LYS A 4 -5.02 -36.59 25.97
C LYS A 4 -5.66 -37.87 25.42
N LEU A 5 -5.20 -39.02 25.91
CA LEU A 5 -5.86 -40.32 25.70
C LEU A 5 -7.33 -40.27 26.13
N SER A 6 -8.24 -40.97 25.44
CA SER A 6 -9.62 -41.13 25.92
C SER A 6 -9.63 -41.85 27.28
N ASN A 7 -10.66 -41.62 28.10
CA ASN A 7 -10.70 -42.17 29.47
C ASN A 7 -10.65 -43.71 29.47
N VAL A 8 -11.38 -44.35 28.55
CA VAL A 8 -11.42 -45.83 28.41
C VAL A 8 -10.03 -46.43 28.20
N PHE A 9 -9.19 -45.83 27.34
CA PHE A 9 -7.85 -46.35 27.08
C PHE A 9 -6.84 -46.02 28.19
N ARG A 10 -7.06 -44.94 28.94
CA ARG A 10 -6.27 -44.62 30.14
C ARG A 10 -6.54 -45.63 31.24
N ASP A 11 -7.78 -46.05 31.40
CA ASP A 11 -8.18 -47.02 32.42
C ASP A 11 -7.71 -48.43 32.04
N PHE A 12 -7.87 -48.85 30.79
CA PHE A 12 -7.34 -50.13 30.30
C PHE A 12 -5.81 -50.26 30.46
N LYS A 13 -5.04 -49.20 30.14
CA LYS A 13 -3.59 -49.20 30.35
C LYS A 13 -3.24 -49.39 31.83
N LYS A 14 -3.94 -48.68 32.73
CA LYS A 14 -3.71 -48.79 34.17
C LYS A 14 -4.04 -50.18 34.69
N ASP A 15 -5.14 -50.78 34.24
CA ASP A 15 -5.58 -52.10 34.67
C ASP A 15 -4.56 -53.18 34.26
N VAL A 16 -4.06 -53.12 33.03
CA VAL A 16 -3.02 -54.03 32.55
C VAL A 16 -1.71 -53.85 33.31
N GLU A 17 -1.24 -52.62 33.51
CA GLU A 17 -0.01 -52.35 34.28
C GLU A 17 -0.15 -52.81 35.75
N SER A 18 -1.35 -52.68 36.33
CA SER A 18 -1.64 -53.16 37.69
C SER A 18 -1.58 -54.68 37.77
N ASN A 19 -2.25 -55.37 36.84
CA ASN A 19 -2.26 -56.83 36.79
C ASN A 19 -0.86 -57.42 36.62
N PHE A 20 -0.01 -56.81 35.79
CA PHE A 20 1.38 -57.27 35.61
C PHE A 20 2.21 -57.11 36.89
N LYS A 21 2.05 -56.00 37.63
CA LYS A 21 2.72 -55.80 38.92
C LYS A 21 2.24 -56.78 39.97
N GLU A 22 0.95 -57.11 39.96
CA GLU A 22 0.39 -58.10 40.88
C GLU A 22 0.92 -59.50 40.58
N ILE A 23 1.00 -59.89 39.30
CA ILE A 23 1.61 -61.17 38.89
C ILE A 23 3.09 -61.22 39.25
N ASP A 24 3.85 -60.14 39.02
CA ASP A 24 5.27 -60.04 39.38
C ASP A 24 5.48 -60.20 40.90
N LYS A 25 4.61 -59.56 41.69
CA LYS A 25 4.59 -59.72 43.15
C LYS A 25 4.26 -61.15 43.56
N ILE A 26 3.22 -61.76 43.00
CA ILE A 26 2.83 -63.15 43.30
C ILE A 26 3.97 -64.12 42.95
N LEU A 27 4.64 -63.92 41.82
CA LEU A 27 5.79 -64.74 41.42
C LEU A 27 6.96 -64.57 42.38
N THR A 28 7.25 -63.34 42.79
CA THR A 28 8.28 -63.03 43.78
C THR A 28 7.95 -63.66 45.14
N ASP A 29 6.71 -63.52 45.61
CA ASP A 29 6.25 -64.10 46.88
C ASP A 29 6.27 -65.65 46.81
N LEU A 30 5.91 -66.27 45.67
CA LEU A 30 6.01 -67.71 45.45
C LEU A 30 7.47 -68.21 45.44
N LEU A 31 8.40 -67.41 44.93
CA LEU A 31 9.83 -67.70 44.96
C LEU A 31 10.39 -67.57 46.38
N ASP A 32 9.93 -66.58 47.15
CA ASP A 32 10.33 -66.33 48.54
C ASP A 32 9.74 -67.38 49.53
N ILE A 33 8.55 -67.92 49.24
CA ILE A 33 7.94 -69.04 49.97
C ILE A 33 8.68 -70.38 49.68
N LYS A 34 9.37 -70.51 48.53
CA LYS A 34 10.26 -71.64 48.19
C LYS A 34 11.69 -71.46 48.72
N ASN A 35 11.84 -70.92 49.93
CA ASN A 35 13.12 -70.75 50.61
C ASN A 35 13.72 -72.10 51.07
N LYS A 36 14.37 -72.81 50.13
CA LYS A 36 15.57 -73.66 50.37
C LYS A 36 16.26 -74.21 49.11
N THR A 37 15.87 -73.80 47.89
CA THR A 37 16.59 -74.18 46.65
C THR A 37 16.23 -73.27 45.46
N SER A 38 16.22 -71.94 45.64
CA SER A 38 16.13 -71.03 44.48
C SER A 38 17.51 -70.80 43.87
N ASN A 39 17.66 -71.19 42.61
CA ASN A 39 18.86 -71.00 41.80
C ASN A 39 18.83 -69.57 41.22
N LYS A 40 19.78 -68.69 41.58
CA LYS A 40 19.88 -67.30 41.06
C LYS A 40 19.69 -67.17 39.53
N TYR A 41 20.02 -68.23 38.79
CA TYR A 41 19.81 -68.31 37.35
C TYR A 41 18.32 -68.32 36.95
N LEU A 42 17.46 -69.04 37.68
CA LEU A 42 16.02 -69.09 37.43
C LEU A 42 15.36 -67.75 37.69
N ASP A 43 15.73 -67.06 38.78
CA ASP A 43 15.21 -65.71 39.09
C ASP A 43 15.59 -64.72 37.99
N SER A 44 16.84 -64.75 37.52
CA SER A 44 17.32 -63.92 36.41
C SER A 44 16.58 -64.22 35.10
N LEU A 45 16.37 -65.51 34.79
CA LEU A 45 15.70 -65.94 33.56
C LEU A 45 14.22 -65.52 33.55
N ILE A 46 13.51 -65.70 34.67
CA ILE A 46 12.11 -65.32 34.82
C ILE A 46 11.98 -63.80 34.71
N ASN A 47 12.79 -63.02 35.43
CA ASN A 47 12.77 -61.56 35.36
C ASN A 47 13.09 -61.05 33.95
N THR A 48 14.06 -61.66 33.27
CA THR A 48 14.41 -61.29 31.88
C THR A 48 13.27 -61.60 30.91
N LEU A 49 12.64 -62.77 31.04
CA LEU A 49 11.51 -63.15 30.19
C LEU A 49 10.31 -62.26 30.45
N PHE A 50 10.02 -61.94 31.71
CA PHE A 50 8.91 -61.07 32.09
C PHE A 50 9.12 -59.64 31.61
N ALA A 51 10.31 -59.07 31.83
CA ALA A 51 10.68 -57.77 31.30
C ALA A 51 10.55 -57.71 29.77
N LYS A 52 11.04 -58.74 29.05
CA LYS A 52 10.93 -58.80 27.60
C LYS A 52 9.47 -58.88 27.12
N ARG A 53 8.61 -59.62 27.81
CA ARG A 53 7.17 -59.72 27.48
C ARG A 53 6.43 -58.42 27.81
N TYR A 54 6.75 -57.79 28.93
CA TYR A 54 6.19 -56.48 29.29
C TYR A 54 6.57 -55.41 28.27
N ASP A 55 7.83 -55.39 27.82
CA ASP A 55 8.33 -54.47 26.79
C ASP A 55 7.63 -54.69 25.43
N GLN A 56 7.38 -55.96 25.07
CA GLN A 56 6.62 -56.31 23.87
C GLN A 56 5.15 -55.87 23.97
N LEU A 57 4.51 -56.08 25.13
CA LEU A 57 3.14 -55.68 25.37
C LEU A 57 2.96 -54.16 25.35
N GLN A 58 3.94 -53.42 25.89
CA GLN A 58 3.97 -51.95 25.79
C GLN A 58 4.06 -51.48 24.33
N LYS A 59 4.84 -52.17 23.48
CA LYS A 59 4.91 -51.87 22.04
C LYS A 59 3.58 -52.14 21.33
N GLU A 60 2.92 -53.24 21.64
CA GLU A 60 1.62 -53.60 21.05
C GLU A 60 0.50 -52.63 21.47
N ILE A 61 0.42 -52.28 22.77
CA ILE A 61 -0.52 -51.25 23.25
C ILE A 61 -0.22 -49.91 22.59
N ARG A 62 1.06 -49.55 22.44
CA ARG A 62 1.45 -48.30 21.76
C ARG A 62 1.03 -48.32 20.29
N ALA A 63 1.19 -49.43 19.57
CA ALA A 63 0.77 -49.57 18.17
C ALA A 63 -0.76 -49.50 17.98
N ILE A 64 -1.54 -50.01 18.94
CA ILE A 64 -3.01 -49.96 18.91
C ILE A 64 -3.52 -48.54 19.21
N VAL A 65 -2.91 -47.87 20.19
CA VAL A 65 -3.40 -46.59 20.74
C VAL A 65 -2.80 -45.37 20.01
N LEU A 66 -1.63 -45.55 19.41
CA LEU A 66 -0.96 -44.61 18.52
C LEU A 66 -0.58 -45.41 17.27
N PRO A 67 -1.44 -45.48 16.24
CA PRO A 67 -0.97 -45.93 14.94
C PRO A 67 0.05 -44.90 14.48
N GLU A 68 1.33 -45.15 14.79
CA GLU A 68 2.44 -44.47 14.14
C GLU A 68 2.16 -44.59 12.64
N MET A 69 2.22 -43.47 11.93
CA MET A 69 2.03 -43.44 10.48
C MET A 69 2.77 -44.63 9.88
N SER A 70 2.14 -45.37 8.96
CA SER A 70 2.75 -46.59 8.43
C SER A 70 4.19 -46.31 7.98
N PRO A 71 5.14 -47.24 8.08
CA PRO A 71 6.51 -47.02 7.61
C PRO A 71 6.57 -46.49 6.18
N LEU A 72 5.58 -46.85 5.36
CA LEU A 72 5.36 -46.33 4.02
C LEU A 72 4.96 -44.85 4.04
N ALA A 73 3.99 -44.43 4.87
CA ALA A 73 3.60 -43.03 5.02
C ALA A 73 4.73 -42.16 5.59
N ILE A 74 5.53 -42.67 6.52
CA ILE A 74 6.73 -41.96 7.03
C ILE A 74 7.76 -41.79 5.91
N THR A 75 7.93 -42.82 5.08
CA THR A 75 8.85 -42.77 3.93
C THR A 75 8.32 -41.79 2.88
N GLU A 76 7.03 -41.83 2.56
CA GLU A 76 6.41 -40.88 1.63
C GLU A 76 6.51 -39.43 2.13
N ASP A 77 6.29 -39.18 3.41
CA ASP A 77 6.40 -37.83 3.98
C ASP A 77 7.85 -37.37 4.07
N TYR A 78 8.79 -38.27 4.38
CA TYR A 78 10.22 -37.99 4.28
C TYR A 78 10.61 -37.64 2.84
N GLU A 79 10.14 -38.42 1.86
CA GLU A 79 10.41 -38.18 0.45
C GLU A 79 9.80 -36.88 -0.07
N LYS A 80 8.57 -36.55 0.35
CA LYS A 80 7.94 -35.25 0.07
C LYS A 80 8.71 -34.10 0.72
N SER A 81 9.29 -34.31 1.90
CA SER A 81 10.07 -33.27 2.61
C SER A 81 11.41 -32.94 1.94
N LEU A 82 11.88 -33.79 1.03
CA LEU A 82 13.11 -33.59 0.25
C LEU A 82 12.90 -32.80 -1.03
N SER A 83 11.66 -32.45 -1.38
CA SER A 83 11.37 -31.54 -2.48
C SER A 83 11.46 -30.08 -2.04
N ASP A 84 12.12 -29.25 -2.83
CA ASP A 84 12.23 -27.81 -2.61
C ASP A 84 10.99 -27.03 -3.13
N LEU A 85 11.02 -25.70 -3.01
CA LEU A 85 9.95 -24.80 -3.47
C LEU A 85 9.65 -24.87 -4.98
N LYS A 86 10.52 -25.47 -5.80
CA LYS A 86 10.30 -25.70 -7.24
C LYS A 86 9.84 -27.12 -7.55
N GLY A 87 9.79 -27.99 -6.55
CA GLY A 87 9.50 -29.40 -6.71
C GLY A 87 10.72 -30.24 -7.12
N GLU A 88 11.94 -29.70 -7.05
CA GLU A 88 13.16 -30.48 -7.30
C GLU A 88 13.49 -31.31 -6.05
N ARG A 89 13.81 -32.59 -6.24
CA ARG A 89 14.11 -33.53 -5.15
C ARG A 89 15.59 -33.50 -4.80
N HIS A 90 15.89 -33.44 -3.50
CA HIS A 90 17.24 -33.35 -2.96
C HIS A 90 17.65 -34.62 -2.21
N THR A 91 18.96 -34.86 -2.11
CA THR A 91 19.50 -36.05 -1.41
C THR A 91 19.45 -35.92 0.12
N SER A 92 19.22 -34.73 0.65
CA SER A 92 19.10 -34.47 2.09
C SER A 92 18.23 -33.25 2.39
N LEU A 93 17.70 -33.19 3.62
CA LEU A 93 16.98 -32.01 4.12
C LEU A 93 17.85 -30.75 4.12
N LYS A 94 19.15 -30.89 4.41
CA LYS A 94 20.09 -29.77 4.41
C LYS A 94 20.25 -29.19 3.00
N SER A 95 20.47 -30.04 2.00
CA SER A 95 20.60 -29.57 0.61
C SER A 95 19.32 -28.93 0.08
N ARG A 96 18.14 -29.47 0.46
CA ARG A 96 16.84 -28.85 0.18
C ARG A 96 16.70 -27.48 0.85
N LEU A 97 17.05 -27.36 2.13
CA LEU A 97 17.00 -26.10 2.87
C LEU A 97 17.97 -25.05 2.29
N ASP A 98 19.17 -25.47 1.91
CA ASP A 98 20.16 -24.59 1.28
C ASP A 98 19.67 -24.10 -0.10
N ALA A 99 18.99 -24.96 -0.87
CA ALA A 99 18.36 -24.61 -2.14
C ALA A 99 17.20 -23.61 -1.95
N ASP A 100 16.30 -23.87 -1.01
CA ASP A 100 15.19 -22.96 -0.65
C ASP A 100 15.72 -21.60 -0.19
N LEU A 101 16.72 -21.57 0.70
CA LEU A 101 17.33 -20.34 1.19
C LEU A 101 18.00 -19.55 0.06
N LYS A 102 18.68 -20.23 -0.87
CA LYS A 102 19.28 -19.61 -2.05
C LYS A 102 18.20 -19.05 -2.99
N GLN A 103 17.10 -19.77 -3.17
CA GLN A 103 15.96 -19.31 -3.97
C GLN A 103 15.30 -18.09 -3.33
N ILE A 104 14.91 -18.17 -2.06
CA ILE A 104 14.30 -17.06 -1.31
C ILE A 104 15.21 -15.84 -1.36
N LYS A 105 16.52 -16.01 -1.17
CA LYS A 105 17.50 -14.92 -1.29
C LYS A 105 17.62 -14.38 -2.72
N SER A 106 17.53 -15.23 -3.74
CA SER A 106 17.53 -14.79 -5.14
C SER A 106 16.24 -14.04 -5.52
N GLU A 107 15.09 -14.46 -4.99
CA GLU A 107 13.80 -13.79 -5.15
C GLU A 107 13.74 -12.48 -4.35
N SER A 108 14.32 -12.46 -3.14
CA SER A 108 14.46 -11.24 -2.33
C SER A 108 15.41 -10.23 -2.99
N LEU A 109 16.46 -10.69 -3.68
CA LEU A 109 17.37 -9.84 -4.45
C LEU A 109 16.74 -9.37 -5.77
N LYS A 110 15.92 -10.21 -6.43
CA LYS A 110 15.09 -9.78 -7.59
C LYS A 110 14.04 -8.73 -7.19
N THR A 111 13.54 -8.77 -5.95
CA THR A 111 12.58 -7.80 -5.39
C THR A 111 13.25 -6.59 -4.74
N SER A 112 14.58 -6.42 -4.86
CA SER A 112 15.25 -5.19 -4.42
C SER A 112 14.75 -3.93 -5.16
N ASN A 113 14.12 -4.11 -6.32
CA ASN A 113 13.16 -3.17 -6.90
C ASN A 113 11.82 -3.89 -7.08
N ASP A 114 10.98 -3.89 -6.06
CA ASP A 114 9.57 -4.25 -6.21
C ASP A 114 8.94 -3.30 -7.22
N ASP A 115 8.77 -3.80 -8.43
CA ASP A 115 8.39 -3.04 -9.61
C ASP A 115 6.93 -2.53 -9.53
N ARG A 116 6.21 -2.89 -8.47
CA ARG A 116 4.89 -2.39 -8.07
C ARG A 116 4.96 -1.03 -7.39
N PHE A 117 6.13 -0.59 -6.93
CA PHE A 117 6.33 0.69 -6.27
C PHE A 117 7.33 1.58 -7.01
N VAL A 118 7.17 2.88 -6.85
CA VAL A 118 8.07 3.92 -7.32
C VAL A 118 8.48 4.74 -6.10
N VAL A 119 9.78 4.94 -5.93
CA VAL A 119 10.33 5.87 -4.94
C VAL A 119 10.75 7.14 -5.68
N THR A 120 10.13 8.26 -5.34
CA THR A 120 10.47 9.57 -5.90
C THR A 120 11.83 10.05 -5.41
N GLU A 121 12.41 11.04 -6.07
CA GLU A 121 13.73 11.57 -5.72
C GLU A 121 13.75 12.21 -4.31
N ASN A 122 12.61 12.71 -3.81
CA ASN A 122 12.53 13.17 -2.42
C ASN A 122 12.37 12.05 -1.38
N GLY A 123 12.15 10.80 -1.80
CA GLY A 123 11.99 9.63 -0.94
C GLY A 123 10.54 9.21 -0.68
N THR A 124 9.55 9.80 -1.36
CA THR A 124 8.14 9.40 -1.23
C THR A 124 7.87 8.11 -2.00
N ILE A 125 7.10 7.19 -1.42
CA ILE A 125 6.80 5.90 -2.02
C ILE A 125 5.38 5.89 -2.58
N PHE A 126 5.23 5.53 -3.84
CA PHE A 126 3.95 5.36 -4.52
C PHE A 126 3.82 3.95 -5.09
N ALA A 127 2.59 3.46 -5.26
CA ALA A 127 2.35 2.35 -6.18
C ALA A 127 2.57 2.83 -7.63
N ASP A 128 3.05 1.95 -8.52
CA ASP A 128 3.19 2.24 -9.94
C ASP A 128 1.82 2.13 -10.65
N PHE A 129 1.04 3.20 -10.58
CA PHE A 129 -0.29 3.26 -11.19
C PHE A 129 -0.27 3.15 -12.72
N VAL A 130 0.86 3.47 -13.37
CA VAL A 130 1.02 3.28 -14.82
C VAL A 130 1.02 1.79 -15.18
N LYS A 131 1.62 0.95 -14.33
CA LYS A 131 1.58 -0.52 -14.51
C LYS A 131 0.25 -1.13 -14.11
N LYS A 132 -0.42 -0.57 -13.10
CA LYS A 132 -1.72 -1.09 -12.61
C LYS A 132 -2.89 -0.77 -13.55
N SER A 133 -2.87 0.39 -14.21
CA SER A 133 -3.96 0.81 -15.08
C SER A 133 -3.90 0.18 -16.48
N LYS A 134 -5.07 -0.19 -17.01
CA LYS A 134 -5.19 -0.63 -18.40
C LYS A 134 -5.27 0.54 -19.39
N THR A 135 -5.64 1.73 -18.92
CA THR A 135 -6.03 2.88 -19.75
C THR A 135 -5.00 4.02 -19.71
N ILE A 136 -4.23 4.19 -18.64
CA ILE A 136 -3.24 5.29 -18.53
C ILE A 136 -2.26 5.34 -19.71
N LYS A 137 -1.77 4.19 -20.18
CA LYS A 137 -0.77 4.11 -21.25
C LYS A 137 -1.31 4.54 -22.62
N SER A 138 -2.62 4.63 -22.80
CA SER A 138 -3.23 5.09 -24.05
C SER A 138 -3.27 6.62 -24.16
N ILE A 139 -3.00 7.35 -23.09
CA ILE A 139 -2.93 8.82 -23.11
C ILE A 139 -1.70 9.25 -23.92
N LYS A 140 -1.91 10.03 -24.98
CA LYS A 140 -0.86 10.57 -25.87
C LYS A 140 -0.83 12.09 -25.91
N LYS A 141 -1.94 12.76 -25.61
CA LYS A 141 -2.06 14.22 -25.59
C LYS A 141 -2.66 14.71 -24.28
N ILE A 142 -1.94 15.59 -23.59
CA ILE A 142 -2.32 16.13 -22.28
C ILE A 142 -2.43 17.65 -22.38
N GLY A 143 -3.59 18.19 -22.00
CA GLY A 143 -3.80 19.62 -21.79
C GLY A 143 -3.67 19.98 -20.31
N ILE A 144 -3.01 21.08 -19.99
CA ILE A 144 -2.89 21.59 -18.62
C ILE A 144 -3.31 23.06 -18.60
N ILE A 145 -4.19 23.40 -17.65
CA ILE A 145 -4.61 24.77 -17.34
C ILE A 145 -4.49 25.00 -15.83
N GLY A 146 -4.18 26.23 -15.43
CA GLY A 146 -3.91 26.58 -14.03
C GLY A 146 -3.11 27.86 -13.87
N ASP A 147 -2.46 27.98 -12.72
CA ASP A 147 -1.69 29.15 -12.31
C ASP A 147 -0.15 28.93 -12.36
N SER A 148 0.60 29.63 -11.50
CA SER A 148 2.05 29.52 -11.39
C SER A 148 2.52 28.10 -11.01
N VAL A 149 1.75 27.33 -10.25
CA VAL A 149 2.08 25.95 -9.87
C VAL A 149 1.97 25.05 -11.09
N ALA A 150 0.84 25.07 -11.82
CA ALA A 150 0.70 24.30 -13.05
C ALA A 150 1.73 24.70 -14.13
N LYS A 151 2.09 25.98 -14.19
CA LYS A 151 3.17 26.47 -15.06
C LYS A 151 4.55 25.94 -14.66
N GLY A 152 4.78 25.62 -13.39
CA GLY A 152 6.08 25.22 -12.86
C GLY A 152 6.96 26.41 -12.45
N SER A 153 6.36 27.47 -11.94
CA SER A 153 7.13 28.60 -11.42
C SER A 153 7.94 28.10 -10.21
N ARG A 154 9.27 28.25 -10.23
CA ARG A 154 10.23 27.64 -9.28
C ARG A 154 10.58 26.15 -9.52
N ALA A 155 10.20 25.60 -10.67
CA ALA A 155 10.63 24.26 -11.09
C ALA A 155 11.11 24.27 -12.54
N SER A 156 12.30 23.74 -12.81
CA SER A 156 12.77 23.41 -14.15
C SER A 156 11.91 22.32 -14.81
N LYS A 157 11.30 21.45 -13.99
CA LYS A 157 10.43 20.35 -14.40
C LYS A 157 9.15 20.30 -13.56
N ASN A 158 8.02 20.65 -14.18
CA ASN A 158 6.70 20.56 -13.54
C ASN A 158 6.06 19.17 -13.74
N PHE A 159 4.93 18.94 -13.06
CA PHE A 159 4.20 17.66 -13.15
C PHE A 159 3.81 17.29 -14.58
N GLY A 160 3.56 18.28 -15.44
CA GLY A 160 3.27 18.07 -16.86
C GLY A 160 4.44 17.44 -17.60
N LYS A 161 5.65 17.97 -17.41
CA LYS A 161 6.88 17.37 -17.99
C LYS A 161 7.13 15.96 -17.44
N TYR A 162 6.94 15.73 -16.14
CA TYR A 162 7.01 14.38 -15.57
C TYR A 162 6.01 13.42 -16.22
N LEU A 163 4.75 13.84 -16.43
CA LEU A 163 3.75 13.03 -17.14
C LEU A 163 4.15 12.76 -18.59
N SER A 164 4.67 13.77 -19.30
CA SER A 164 5.15 13.64 -20.68
C SER A 164 6.18 12.53 -20.81
N GLU A 165 7.21 12.55 -19.96
CA GLU A 165 8.26 11.53 -19.95
C GLU A 165 7.74 10.16 -19.53
N LYS A 166 6.93 10.10 -18.46
CA LYS A 166 6.41 8.83 -17.91
C LYS A 166 5.50 8.09 -18.89
N LEU A 167 4.71 8.83 -19.68
CA LEU A 167 3.69 8.27 -20.58
C LEU A 167 4.11 8.29 -22.06
N GLY A 168 5.20 8.98 -22.40
CA GLY A 168 5.55 9.30 -23.79
C GLY A 168 4.48 10.16 -24.48
N ALA A 169 3.86 11.08 -23.73
CA ALA A 169 2.76 11.93 -24.18
C ALA A 169 3.23 13.35 -24.50
N THR A 170 2.59 14.01 -25.47
CA THR A 170 2.80 15.44 -25.73
C THR A 170 1.95 16.26 -24.75
N VAL A 171 2.52 17.36 -24.24
CA VAL A 171 1.85 18.24 -23.27
C VAL A 171 1.68 19.63 -23.87
N GLN A 172 0.43 20.12 -23.89
CA GLN A 172 0.10 21.53 -24.08
C GLN A 172 -0.20 22.13 -22.71
N ASN A 173 0.63 23.07 -22.25
CA ASN A 173 0.45 23.74 -20.96
C ASN A 173 0.16 25.22 -21.18
N GLU A 174 -1.08 25.63 -20.87
CA GLU A 174 -1.59 26.99 -21.02
C GLU A 174 -1.58 27.77 -19.69
N ALA A 175 -1.03 27.18 -18.62
CA ALA A 175 -1.06 27.78 -17.29
C ALA A 175 -0.25 29.09 -17.22
N VAL A 176 -0.81 30.08 -16.54
CA VAL A 176 -0.25 31.43 -16.43
C VAL A 176 -0.12 31.82 -14.97
N SER A 177 1.03 32.38 -14.57
CA SER A 177 1.25 32.84 -13.20
C SER A 177 0.22 33.91 -12.81
N GLY A 178 -0.41 33.75 -11.64
CA GLY A 178 -1.39 34.72 -11.14
C GLY A 178 -2.77 34.60 -11.79
N ALA A 179 -3.15 33.43 -12.28
CA ALA A 179 -4.39 33.20 -13.02
C ALA A 179 -5.53 32.82 -12.07
N THR A 180 -6.56 33.65 -12.01
CA THR A 180 -7.80 33.33 -11.32
C THR A 180 -8.58 32.26 -12.07
N MET A 181 -9.37 31.46 -11.35
CA MET A 181 -10.43 30.63 -11.92
C MET A 181 -11.53 31.50 -12.53
N SER A 182 -11.97 32.52 -11.79
CA SER A 182 -12.97 33.50 -12.24
C SER A 182 -12.44 34.45 -13.33
N THR A 183 -13.34 35.04 -14.09
CA THR A 183 -13.03 35.98 -15.19
C THR A 183 -12.80 37.42 -14.75
N VAL A 184 -12.47 37.64 -13.46
CA VAL A 184 -12.18 38.98 -12.93
C VAL A 184 -10.84 39.57 -13.43
N LYS A 185 -10.03 38.74 -14.10
CA LYS A 185 -8.76 39.07 -14.71
C LYS A 185 -8.59 38.28 -16.01
N THR A 186 -7.83 38.86 -16.95
CA THR A 186 -7.44 38.18 -18.20
C THR A 186 -6.51 37.00 -17.94
N ASN A 187 -6.50 36.05 -18.88
CA ASN A 187 -5.83 34.75 -18.78
C ASN A 187 -6.30 33.90 -17.60
N SER A 188 -7.57 34.07 -17.20
CA SER A 188 -8.21 33.19 -16.22
C SER A 188 -8.15 31.73 -16.67
N ILE A 189 -8.25 30.79 -15.74
CA ILE A 189 -8.23 29.35 -16.03
C ILE A 189 -9.42 28.99 -16.95
N TYR A 190 -10.55 29.66 -16.80
CA TYR A 190 -11.67 29.56 -17.74
C TYR A 190 -11.28 29.98 -19.17
N GLU A 191 -10.61 31.12 -19.34
CA GLU A 191 -10.13 31.56 -20.65
C GLU A 191 -9.08 30.60 -21.24
N GLN A 192 -8.19 30.05 -20.40
CA GLN A 192 -7.22 29.03 -20.83
C GLN A 192 -7.91 27.79 -21.39
N ALA A 193 -9.04 27.37 -20.81
CA ALA A 193 -9.79 26.19 -21.28
C ALA A 193 -10.29 26.32 -22.73
N SER A 194 -10.50 27.54 -23.23
CA SER A 194 -10.90 27.77 -24.63
C SER A 194 -9.85 27.33 -25.66
N LYS A 195 -8.57 27.24 -25.24
CA LYS A 195 -7.41 26.89 -26.07
C LYS A 195 -7.13 25.39 -26.10
N ILE A 196 -7.77 24.61 -25.21
CA ILE A 196 -7.52 23.16 -25.08
C ILE A 196 -8.50 22.38 -25.95
N ARG A 197 -7.97 21.72 -26.99
CA ARG A 197 -8.74 20.91 -27.95
C ARG A 197 -8.00 19.63 -28.32
N ASN A 198 -8.75 18.60 -28.68
CA ASN A 198 -8.21 17.31 -29.16
C ASN A 198 -7.21 16.63 -28.19
N MET A 199 -7.49 16.70 -26.88
CA MET A 199 -6.70 16.04 -25.84
C MET A 199 -7.28 14.68 -25.44
N ASP A 200 -6.43 13.79 -24.93
CA ASP A 200 -6.84 12.53 -24.30
C ASP A 200 -7.08 12.71 -22.80
N LEU A 201 -6.32 13.63 -22.19
CA LEU A 201 -6.41 14.00 -20.78
C LEU A 201 -6.30 15.52 -20.64
N VAL A 202 -7.14 16.12 -19.80
CA VAL A 202 -7.02 17.52 -19.39
C VAL A 202 -6.89 17.60 -17.87
N ILE A 203 -5.90 18.34 -17.39
CA ILE A 203 -5.64 18.58 -15.98
C ILE A 203 -5.96 20.03 -15.66
N ILE A 204 -6.86 20.23 -14.70
CA ILE A 204 -7.30 21.55 -14.24
C ILE A 204 -6.76 21.75 -12.83
N GLN A 205 -5.81 22.64 -12.65
CA GLN A 205 -5.32 23.01 -11.33
C GLN A 205 -6.12 24.22 -10.81
N GLY A 206 -6.70 24.09 -9.61
CA GLY A 206 -7.34 25.18 -8.88
C GLY A 206 -6.32 26.06 -8.19
N THR A 207 -6.69 27.30 -7.93
CA THR A 207 -5.75 28.40 -7.65
C THR A 207 -6.01 29.10 -6.33
N ASP A 208 -5.00 29.77 -5.79
CA ASP A 208 -5.10 30.71 -4.67
C ASP A 208 -5.36 32.17 -5.12
N ASP A 209 -5.27 32.45 -6.42
CA ASP A 209 -5.31 33.81 -6.95
C ASP A 209 -6.70 34.48 -6.79
N ASP A 210 -7.79 33.72 -6.79
CA ASP A 210 -9.13 34.25 -6.47
C ASP A 210 -9.26 34.67 -5.00
N TRP A 211 -8.63 33.93 -4.09
CA TRP A 211 -8.60 34.27 -2.66
C TRP A 211 -7.82 35.56 -2.42
N LEU A 212 -6.74 35.77 -3.19
CA LEU A 212 -5.79 36.89 -3.05
C LEU A 212 -6.09 38.09 -3.95
N TYR A 213 -7.13 37.99 -4.77
CA TYR A 213 -7.44 38.98 -5.76
C TYR A 213 -7.51 40.41 -5.19
N ASN A 214 -6.92 41.36 -5.92
CA ASN A 214 -6.89 42.79 -5.60
C ASN A 214 -6.48 43.07 -4.14
N GLY A 215 -5.29 42.62 -3.75
CA GLY A 215 -4.76 42.85 -2.40
C GLY A 215 -5.51 42.06 -1.31
N SER A 216 -5.94 40.84 -1.62
CA SER A 216 -6.78 40.01 -0.73
C SER A 216 -8.17 40.59 -0.47
N SER A 217 -8.72 41.37 -1.42
CA SER A 217 -10.16 41.67 -1.43
C SER A 217 -10.96 40.39 -1.64
N GLY A 218 -10.42 39.46 -2.45
CA GLY A 218 -11.03 38.17 -2.75
C GLY A 218 -12.11 38.24 -3.84
N VAL A 219 -12.31 37.12 -4.53
CA VAL A 219 -13.44 36.92 -5.44
C VAL A 219 -14.52 36.12 -4.72
N THR A 220 -15.78 36.48 -4.89
CA THR A 220 -16.89 35.70 -4.32
C THR A 220 -16.89 34.26 -4.87
N ILE A 221 -17.02 33.27 -3.98
CA ILE A 221 -17.12 31.86 -4.38
C ILE A 221 -18.35 31.65 -5.27
N GLY A 222 -19.51 32.15 -4.84
CA GLY A 222 -20.76 32.08 -5.57
C GLY A 222 -21.40 30.68 -5.53
N THR A 223 -22.67 30.60 -5.87
CA THR A 223 -23.44 29.34 -5.98
C THR A 223 -24.06 29.15 -7.36
N ASN A 224 -24.14 30.21 -8.16
CA ASN A 224 -24.66 30.16 -9.52
C ASN A 224 -23.62 29.57 -10.47
N LYS A 225 -23.88 28.35 -10.95
CA LYS A 225 -23.03 27.56 -11.85
C LYS A 225 -22.77 28.22 -13.21
N THR A 226 -23.57 29.22 -13.60
CA THR A 226 -23.40 29.91 -14.90
C THR A 226 -22.65 31.24 -14.78
N ASN A 227 -22.34 31.71 -13.56
CA ASN A 227 -21.69 33.00 -13.36
C ASN A 227 -20.16 32.87 -13.33
N GLU A 228 -19.53 33.06 -14.49
CA GLU A 228 -18.08 33.00 -14.67
C GLU A 228 -17.28 34.10 -13.93
N LYS A 229 -17.95 35.12 -13.38
CA LYS A 229 -17.30 36.13 -12.51
C LYS A 229 -17.09 35.64 -11.07
N THR A 230 -17.67 34.50 -10.71
CA THR A 230 -17.49 33.85 -9.40
C THR A 230 -16.62 32.62 -9.53
N PHE A 231 -15.86 32.27 -8.49
CA PHE A 231 -14.95 31.12 -8.53
C PHE A 231 -15.67 29.81 -8.90
N TYR A 232 -16.80 29.54 -8.22
CA TYR A 232 -17.57 28.31 -8.40
C TYR A 232 -18.21 28.24 -9.79
N GLY A 233 -18.88 29.32 -10.23
CA GLY A 233 -19.48 29.36 -11.57
C GLY A 233 -18.43 29.24 -12.69
N ALA A 234 -17.28 29.89 -12.57
CA ALA A 234 -16.21 29.79 -13.55
C ALA A 234 -15.62 28.38 -13.64
N PHE A 235 -15.42 27.70 -12.51
CA PHE A 235 -14.96 26.31 -12.52
C PHE A 235 -15.96 25.38 -13.23
N TYR A 236 -17.26 25.54 -13.00
CA TYR A 236 -18.31 24.80 -13.72
C TYR A 236 -18.21 25.01 -15.24
N LYS A 237 -18.18 26.26 -15.67
CA LYS A 237 -18.06 26.62 -17.08
C LYS A 237 -16.74 26.11 -17.70
N THR A 238 -15.66 26.07 -16.92
CA THR A 238 -14.36 25.53 -17.34
C THR A 238 -14.49 24.04 -17.66
N VAL A 239 -15.06 23.25 -16.75
CA VAL A 239 -15.25 21.80 -16.96
C VAL A 239 -16.20 21.53 -18.13
N GLU A 240 -17.32 22.27 -18.23
CA GLU A 240 -18.25 22.18 -19.37
C GLU A 240 -17.57 22.46 -20.70
N LEU A 241 -16.76 23.53 -20.76
CA LEU A 241 -16.04 23.92 -21.98
C LEU A 241 -15.00 22.87 -22.37
N ILE A 242 -14.26 22.31 -21.42
CA ILE A 242 -13.32 21.21 -21.69
C ILE A 242 -14.05 19.98 -22.21
N LYS A 243 -15.16 19.56 -21.59
CA LYS A 243 -15.98 18.44 -22.05
C LYS A 243 -16.50 18.67 -23.47
N SER A 244 -16.97 19.88 -23.77
CA SER A 244 -17.47 20.26 -25.11
C SER A 244 -16.36 20.25 -26.16
N ASN A 245 -15.17 20.79 -25.83
CA ASN A 245 -14.05 20.89 -26.76
C ASN A 245 -13.28 19.57 -26.91
N ASN A 246 -13.41 18.66 -25.95
CA ASN A 246 -12.70 17.39 -25.89
C ASN A 246 -13.64 16.24 -25.44
N PRO A 247 -14.63 15.83 -26.25
CA PRO A 247 -15.69 14.90 -25.81
C PRO A 247 -15.22 13.52 -25.34
N LYS A 248 -14.01 13.10 -25.73
CA LYS A 248 -13.41 11.82 -25.34
C LYS A 248 -12.35 11.94 -24.24
N ALA A 249 -11.95 13.17 -23.88
CA ALA A 249 -10.90 13.39 -22.90
C ALA A 249 -11.34 12.92 -21.52
N LYS A 250 -10.40 12.38 -20.77
CA LYS A 250 -10.50 12.28 -19.31
C LYS A 250 -10.17 13.64 -18.70
N ILE A 251 -10.80 13.96 -17.57
CA ILE A 251 -10.49 15.18 -16.82
C ILE A 251 -9.95 14.77 -15.44
N LEU A 252 -8.86 15.40 -15.02
CA LEU A 252 -8.36 15.37 -13.65
C LEU A 252 -8.35 16.79 -13.10
N VAL A 253 -8.71 16.91 -11.84
CA VAL A 253 -8.63 18.18 -11.12
C VAL A 253 -7.58 18.05 -10.02
N MET A 254 -6.87 19.13 -9.74
CA MET A 254 -6.01 19.28 -8.57
C MET A 254 -6.43 20.57 -7.88
N THR A 255 -6.61 20.57 -6.56
CA THR A 255 -6.86 21.83 -5.84
C THR A 255 -5.59 22.68 -5.72
N ALA A 256 -5.70 23.91 -5.25
CA ALA A 256 -4.52 24.63 -4.77
C ALA A 256 -3.81 23.81 -3.68
N THR A 257 -2.49 23.94 -3.58
CA THR A 257 -1.73 23.35 -2.46
C THR A 257 -1.95 24.18 -1.21
N ARG A 258 -1.70 23.59 -0.03
CA ARG A 258 -1.41 24.40 1.16
C ARG A 258 -0.23 25.33 0.88
N GLN A 259 -0.19 26.43 1.62
CA GLN A 259 0.87 27.41 1.46
C GLN A 259 1.17 28.15 2.76
N LEU A 260 2.45 28.44 2.96
CA LEU A 260 2.97 29.31 3.99
C LEU A 260 4.12 30.14 3.39
N PRO A 261 3.84 31.12 2.51
CA PRO A 261 4.89 31.87 1.84
C PRO A 261 5.82 32.56 2.85
N VAL A 262 7.14 32.42 2.66
CA VAL A 262 8.15 32.98 3.55
C VAL A 262 9.14 33.90 2.83
N ASN A 263 9.77 34.82 3.56
CA ASN A 263 10.99 35.50 3.17
C ASN A 263 12.06 35.22 4.23
N GLY A 264 12.97 34.29 3.93
CA GLY A 264 13.86 33.71 4.93
C GLY A 264 13.06 33.01 6.03
N THR A 265 13.20 33.47 7.27
CA THR A 265 12.45 32.96 8.43
C THR A 265 11.13 33.69 8.70
N THR A 266 10.82 34.74 7.94
CA THR A 266 9.62 35.55 8.15
C THR A 266 8.45 35.01 7.35
N ILE A 267 7.36 34.64 8.03
CA ILE A 267 6.10 34.25 7.39
C ILE A 267 5.42 35.49 6.81
N ARG A 268 5.10 35.47 5.51
CA ARG A 268 4.44 36.58 4.81
C ARG A 268 2.91 36.47 4.83
N ARG A 269 2.41 35.24 4.80
CA ARG A 269 0.98 34.91 4.74
C ARG A 269 0.78 33.47 5.19
N LYS A 270 -0.38 33.18 5.77
CA LYS A 270 -0.89 31.82 6.00
C LYS A 270 -2.07 31.57 5.09
N ASP A 271 -2.20 30.37 4.56
CA ASP A 271 -3.41 29.90 3.86
C ASP A 271 -4.70 29.97 4.69
N THR A 272 -4.58 30.17 6.01
CA THR A 272 -5.68 30.39 6.96
C THR A 272 -6.04 31.86 7.19
N ASP A 273 -5.26 32.80 6.62
CA ASP A 273 -5.58 34.22 6.71
C ASP A 273 -6.88 34.53 5.94
N LYS A 274 -7.73 35.39 6.49
CA LYS A 274 -8.99 35.76 5.85
C LYS A 274 -8.77 36.89 4.85
N ASN A 275 -9.40 36.78 3.69
CA ASN A 275 -9.52 37.87 2.72
C ASN A 275 -10.64 38.85 3.11
N GLY A 276 -10.88 39.86 2.30
CA GLY A 276 -11.90 40.89 2.51
C GLY A 276 -13.34 40.37 2.58
N LEU A 277 -13.59 39.12 2.17
CA LEU A 277 -14.88 38.43 2.28
C LEU A 277 -14.98 37.58 3.55
N GLY A 278 -13.96 37.56 4.41
CA GLY A 278 -13.90 36.69 5.59
C GLY A 278 -13.58 35.23 5.27
N LEU A 279 -13.09 34.93 4.06
CA LEU A 279 -12.79 33.57 3.58
C LEU A 279 -11.28 33.31 3.58
N ASP A 280 -10.88 32.10 3.94
CA ASP A 280 -9.51 31.59 3.77
C ASP A 280 -9.39 30.80 2.45
N LEU A 281 -8.19 30.29 2.14
CA LEU A 281 -7.97 29.48 0.96
C LEU A 281 -8.78 28.17 0.99
N GLU A 282 -8.93 27.57 2.17
CA GLU A 282 -9.66 26.32 2.36
C GLU A 282 -11.14 26.45 1.91
N ALA A 283 -11.77 27.61 2.11
CA ALA A 283 -13.12 27.86 1.61
C ALA A 283 -13.25 27.68 0.09
N TYR A 284 -12.26 28.16 -0.69
CA TYR A 284 -12.22 28.00 -2.14
C TYR A 284 -11.93 26.55 -2.54
N VAL A 285 -11.00 25.89 -1.84
CA VAL A 285 -10.66 24.47 -2.03
C VAL A 285 -11.90 23.59 -1.83
N LYS A 286 -12.62 23.76 -0.70
CA LYS A 286 -13.85 23.01 -0.40
C LYS A 286 -14.90 23.21 -1.48
N ALA A 287 -15.06 24.43 -1.99
CA ALA A 287 -15.98 24.72 -3.08
C ALA A 287 -15.60 23.99 -4.37
N GLN A 288 -14.31 23.92 -4.72
CA GLN A 288 -13.83 23.17 -5.88
C GLN A 288 -14.04 21.66 -5.73
N VAL A 289 -13.71 21.09 -4.57
CA VAL A 289 -13.89 19.65 -4.29
C VAL A 289 -15.36 19.26 -4.36
N LEU A 290 -16.26 20.08 -3.78
CA LEU A 290 -17.71 19.90 -3.90
C LEU A 290 -18.15 19.91 -5.37
N ALA A 291 -17.69 20.90 -6.15
CA ALA A 291 -17.99 20.98 -7.58
C ALA A 291 -17.47 19.76 -8.37
N CYS A 292 -16.29 19.21 -8.03
CA CYS A 292 -15.77 17.99 -8.64
C CYS A 292 -16.70 16.79 -8.43
N SER A 293 -17.27 16.66 -7.22
CA SER A 293 -18.26 15.61 -6.92
C SER A 293 -19.54 15.80 -7.72
N GLU A 294 -20.06 17.03 -7.80
CA GLU A 294 -21.27 17.35 -8.57
C GLU A 294 -21.07 17.16 -10.10
N LEU A 295 -19.88 17.46 -10.62
CA LEU A 295 -19.53 17.33 -12.04
C LEU A 295 -19.05 15.92 -12.42
N ASN A 296 -18.95 15.02 -11.44
CA ASN A 296 -18.43 13.66 -11.55
C ASN A 296 -17.05 13.63 -12.24
N VAL A 297 -16.09 14.37 -11.68
CA VAL A 297 -14.69 14.38 -12.12
C VAL A 297 -13.76 14.09 -10.93
N PRO A 298 -12.71 13.28 -11.11
CA PRO A 298 -11.75 12.98 -10.04
C PRO A 298 -10.91 14.21 -9.67
N VAL A 299 -10.62 14.34 -8.37
CA VAL A 299 -9.83 15.43 -7.81
C VAL A 299 -8.73 14.92 -6.90
N PHE A 300 -7.50 15.33 -7.17
CA PHE A 300 -6.42 15.30 -6.20
C PHE A 300 -6.56 16.52 -5.28
N ASP A 301 -7.03 16.28 -4.06
CA ASP A 301 -7.10 17.30 -3.01
C ASP A 301 -5.70 17.56 -2.44
N ALA A 302 -4.95 18.39 -3.16
CA ALA A 302 -3.58 18.76 -2.83
C ALA A 302 -3.48 19.72 -1.65
N TYR A 303 -4.60 20.29 -1.20
CA TYR A 303 -4.63 21.11 0.01
C TYR A 303 -4.65 20.22 1.25
N HIS A 304 -5.51 19.20 1.27
CA HIS A 304 -5.68 18.34 2.45
C HIS A 304 -4.72 17.14 2.51
N THR A 305 -3.66 17.12 1.69
CA THR A 305 -2.66 16.05 1.70
C THR A 305 -1.48 16.37 2.62
N ASP A 306 -0.99 15.35 3.34
CA ASP A 306 0.24 15.45 4.13
C ASP A 306 1.51 15.33 3.28
N LEU A 307 1.37 15.01 1.99
CA LEU A 307 2.50 14.90 1.05
C LEU A 307 3.10 16.26 0.67
N LEU A 308 2.34 17.35 0.87
CA LEU A 308 2.74 18.72 0.56
C LEU A 308 2.54 19.58 1.82
N ASP A 309 3.50 19.54 2.74
CA ASP A 309 3.42 20.22 4.04
C ASP A 309 4.35 21.44 4.13
N PRO A 310 3.96 22.62 3.61
CA PRO A 310 4.77 23.83 3.70
C PRO A 310 4.87 24.39 5.12
N TYR A 311 4.12 23.88 6.10
CA TYR A 311 4.29 24.35 7.48
C TYR A 311 5.54 23.73 8.12
N ASN A 312 5.89 22.51 7.72
CA ASN A 312 7.13 21.84 8.11
C ASN A 312 8.37 22.48 7.43
N PRO A 313 9.30 23.08 8.20
CA PRO A 313 10.49 23.70 7.64
C PRO A 313 11.39 22.74 6.84
N ALA A 314 11.48 21.46 7.26
CA ALA A 314 12.28 20.46 6.55
C ALA A 314 11.69 20.16 5.16
N PHE A 315 10.37 20.09 5.07
CA PHE A 315 9.68 19.94 3.80
C PHE A 315 9.89 21.17 2.91
N ARG A 316 9.71 22.40 3.44
CA ARG A 316 9.93 23.63 2.66
C ARG A 316 11.33 23.68 2.05
N VAL A 317 12.37 23.48 2.86
CA VAL A 317 13.76 23.53 2.39
C VAL A 317 14.01 22.54 1.25
N LYS A 318 13.38 21.36 1.31
CA LYS A 318 13.58 20.32 0.30
C LYS A 318 12.69 20.48 -0.94
N ASN A 319 11.41 20.81 -0.78
CA ASN A 319 10.39 20.67 -1.83
C ASN A 319 9.65 21.96 -2.20
N MET A 320 9.70 23.00 -1.36
CA MET A 320 8.88 24.20 -1.53
C MET A 320 9.53 25.40 -0.81
N VAL A 321 10.67 25.84 -1.35
CA VAL A 321 11.62 26.75 -0.65
C VAL A 321 10.99 28.07 -0.25
N ASP A 322 10.14 28.63 -1.11
CA ASP A 322 9.43 29.89 -0.82
C ASP A 322 8.14 29.68 -0.02
N GLY A 323 7.78 28.43 0.32
CA GLY A 323 6.56 28.07 1.03
C GLY A 323 5.27 28.17 0.21
N LEU A 324 5.37 28.39 -1.11
CA LEU A 324 4.23 28.50 -2.03
C LEU A 324 4.34 27.55 -3.22
N HIS A 325 5.49 27.55 -3.90
CA HIS A 325 5.65 26.83 -5.16
C HIS A 325 6.44 25.54 -4.96
N PRO A 326 5.86 24.37 -5.28
CA PRO A 326 6.63 23.13 -5.32
C PRO A 326 7.79 23.25 -6.33
N ASN A 327 8.95 22.74 -5.97
CA ASN A 327 10.04 22.51 -6.92
C ASN A 327 9.81 21.19 -7.68
N GLU A 328 10.80 20.74 -8.45
CA GLU A 328 10.74 19.52 -9.26
C GLU A 328 10.41 18.28 -8.42
N LEU A 329 10.96 18.20 -7.21
CA LEU A 329 10.71 17.10 -6.29
C LEU A 329 9.25 17.06 -5.83
N GLY A 330 8.67 18.22 -5.51
CA GLY A 330 7.25 18.33 -5.20
C GLY A 330 6.36 18.06 -6.42
N HIS A 331 6.80 18.46 -7.61
CA HIS A 331 6.10 18.19 -8.86
C HIS A 331 6.08 16.71 -9.26
N GLU A 332 7.11 15.95 -8.92
CA GLU A 332 7.13 14.49 -9.10
C GLU A 332 6.06 13.81 -8.21
N VAL A 333 5.95 14.23 -6.95
CA VAL A 333 4.90 13.78 -6.02
C VAL A 333 3.51 14.10 -6.56
N ILE A 334 3.30 15.33 -7.04
CA ILE A 334 2.02 15.75 -7.65
C ILE A 334 1.68 14.87 -8.86
N MET A 335 2.65 14.58 -9.73
CA MET A 335 2.43 13.71 -10.89
C MET A 335 1.94 12.31 -10.49
N HIS A 336 2.54 11.70 -9.46
CA HIS A 336 2.12 10.39 -8.97
C HIS A 336 0.73 10.40 -8.34
N GLU A 337 0.37 11.45 -7.60
CA GLU A 337 -0.98 11.63 -7.04
C GLU A 337 -2.04 11.83 -8.12
N LEU A 338 -1.71 12.54 -9.20
CA LEU A 338 -2.59 12.67 -10.38
C LEU A 338 -2.81 11.31 -11.05
N LEU A 339 -1.77 10.49 -11.22
CA LEU A 339 -1.89 9.14 -11.78
C LEU A 339 -2.71 8.21 -10.89
N LYS A 340 -2.59 8.33 -9.55
CA LYS A 340 -3.43 7.60 -8.59
C LYS A 340 -4.90 7.93 -8.80
N ASN A 341 -5.24 9.22 -8.84
CA ASN A 341 -6.61 9.68 -9.02
C ASN A 341 -7.18 9.30 -10.40
N TYR A 342 -6.35 9.33 -11.45
CA TYR A 342 -6.73 8.77 -12.74
C TYR A 342 -7.10 7.30 -12.60
N TYR A 343 -6.22 6.49 -12.00
CA TYR A 343 -6.43 5.04 -11.88
C TYR A 343 -7.68 4.71 -11.07
N TYR A 344 -7.91 5.39 -9.94
CA TYR A 344 -9.09 5.13 -9.11
C TYR A 344 -10.41 5.42 -9.82
N PHE A 345 -10.42 6.33 -10.79
CA PHE A 345 -11.65 6.76 -11.45
C PHE A 345 -11.83 6.19 -12.87
N TYR A 346 -10.74 6.00 -13.62
CA TYR A 346 -10.76 5.57 -15.03
C TYR A 346 -9.98 4.27 -15.30
N GLY A 347 -9.29 3.73 -14.30
CA GLY A 347 -8.13 2.83 -14.43
C GLY A 347 -8.38 1.39 -14.80
#